data_AF-A0A7S1TNV3-F1
#
_entry.id   AF-A0A7S1TNV3-F1
#
_cell.length_a   1.000
_cell.length_b   1.000
_cell.length_c   1.000
_cell.angle_alpha   90.00
_cell.angle_beta   90.00
_cell.angle_gamma   90.00
#
_symmetry.space_group_name_H-M   'P 1'
#
loop_
_entity.id
_entity.type
_entity.pdbx_description
1 polymer ?
#
loop_
_entity_poly.entity_id
_entity_poly.type
_entity_poly.pdbx_seq_one_letter_code
_entity_poly.pdbx_strand_id
1 'polypeptide(L)'
;RMSVGGASGSGSSSSSSSSNQKKGLKAHAFDVSAPPTSGASSPDPNELDAWRSMECLEPADGFSQRDIERMNLIANGIERALAFNMPDTAPATEPGKVYDIEFEDHDLSKLGYPATSDSDAWASLDCLEAAFDSSAMDVKDIHDRVNAVNMAAHTAALPLMRQTQAEQATRAEDEVVVFRGGKVGDTTMHKITAKAELGIPDHVDIHVKCEYENPTGSIKDRIAKYMLEKALSTGQLTTDMTIVEASSGNTGASVALIAKDLGVPCIIITNKDTSAEKVGIIASFGAEVVLCPSAPADSSEHYQNTATRLYEERLPNAYTLDQYNNPLNSETYYYTLGPEIAAALDNVDYVVAGSSTGGTLAGTGKFLKEAKDTTVVLSDPVGSVLANFVETGVVEPYVKQAIEGVGKDSIPGNFDRTLIDQVEPIVDKKAVQTCHDVLKYEGLFVGGSSGVNIGAAIQLANKVPPRADGKKVNIVTMAPDGGFKYLSKYYSPQWLAEKGM
;
A
#
# COMPACT_ATOMS: atom_id res chain seq x y z
N ARG A 1 -24.81 34.49 35.73
CA ARG A 1 -24.95 35.16 37.04
C ARG A 1 -23.62 35.86 37.35
N MET A 2 -23.65 37.15 37.72
CA MET A 2 -22.50 38.05 37.94
C MET A 2 -21.68 37.73 39.21
N SER A 3 -20.37 38.06 39.20
CA SER A 3 -19.61 38.93 40.16
C SER A 3 -18.11 38.80 39.85
N VAL A 4 -17.37 39.80 39.37
CA VAL A 4 -16.73 40.97 40.04
C VAL A 4 -16.01 40.66 41.36
N GLY A 5 -14.69 40.82 41.35
CA GLY A 5 -13.81 40.89 42.52
C GLY A 5 -12.43 41.39 42.11
N GLY A 6 -12.16 42.69 42.30
CA GLY A 6 -10.85 43.28 42.14
C GLY A 6 -10.09 43.32 43.47
N ALA A 7 -8.76 43.26 43.40
CA ALA A 7 -7.87 43.65 44.49
C ALA A 7 -6.57 44.24 43.91
N SER A 8 -6.34 45.51 44.21
CA SER A 8 -5.05 46.20 44.14
C SER A 8 -4.32 46.05 45.48
N GLY A 9 -3.00 45.87 45.47
CA GLY A 9 -2.21 45.79 46.69
C GLY A 9 -0.72 45.56 46.43
N SER A 10 0.06 46.63 46.60
CA SER A 10 1.52 46.71 46.57
C SER A 10 2.20 45.96 47.73
N GLY A 11 3.36 45.34 47.48
CA GLY A 11 4.27 44.88 48.53
C GLY A 11 5.55 44.24 47.97
N SER A 12 6.70 44.74 48.39
CA SER A 12 8.04 44.37 47.95
C SER A 12 8.70 43.31 48.85
N SER A 13 9.73 42.66 48.27
CA SER A 13 10.85 41.90 48.87
C SER A 13 10.74 40.37 49.09
N SER A 14 11.48 39.67 48.20
CA SER A 14 12.34 38.49 48.39
C SER A 14 11.90 37.32 49.28
N SER A 15 11.62 36.17 48.66
CA SER A 15 12.21 34.88 49.03
C SER A 15 11.94 33.83 47.94
N SER A 16 12.88 32.92 47.78
CA SER A 16 12.93 31.81 46.81
C SER A 16 11.73 30.87 46.91
N SER A 17 11.03 30.65 45.79
CA SER A 17 10.18 29.46 45.61
C SER A 17 10.08 29.11 44.13
N SER A 18 10.40 27.86 43.82
CA SER A 18 10.20 27.15 42.56
C SER A 18 8.93 27.54 41.80
N SER A 19 9.06 27.97 40.55
CA SER A 19 7.96 28.00 39.59
C SER A 19 8.36 27.26 38.31
N ASN A 20 7.65 26.18 38.02
CA ASN A 20 7.54 25.62 36.68
C ASN A 20 7.01 26.73 35.76
N GLN A 21 7.90 27.38 34.99
CA GLN A 21 7.48 28.11 33.81
C GLN A 21 7.03 27.08 32.77
N LYS A 22 5.73 27.02 32.50
CA LYS A 22 5.20 26.41 31.28
C LYS A 22 5.83 27.15 30.09
N LYS A 23 6.77 26.50 29.40
CA LYS A 23 7.27 26.95 28.09
C LYS A 23 6.19 26.59 27.06
N GLY A 24 5.40 27.58 26.64
CA GLY A 24 4.61 27.47 25.42
C GLY A 24 5.44 27.89 24.22
N LEU A 25 5.32 27.20 23.09
CA LEU A 25 5.84 27.66 21.80
C LEU A 25 5.15 28.98 21.41
N LYS A 26 5.93 29.98 21.00
CA LYS A 26 5.41 31.17 20.30
C LYS A 26 6.14 31.29 18.98
N ALA A 27 5.44 31.04 17.88
CA ALA A 27 5.93 31.39 16.55
C ALA A 27 5.69 32.88 16.29
N HIS A 28 6.67 33.56 15.71
CA HIS A 28 6.55 34.95 15.23
C HIS A 28 6.13 34.96 13.76
N ALA A 29 5.25 35.89 13.38
CA ALA A 29 4.74 36.05 12.02
C ALA A 29 5.82 36.57 11.04
N PHE A 30 5.78 36.12 9.78
CA PHE A 30 6.64 36.59 8.69
C PHE A 30 5.85 37.41 7.66
N ASP A 31 6.34 38.61 7.35
CA ASP A 31 5.86 39.48 6.26
C ASP A 31 6.84 39.40 5.08
N VAL A 32 6.35 38.97 3.91
CA VAL A 32 7.15 38.82 2.68
C VAL A 32 6.74 39.91 1.70
N SER A 33 7.04 41.16 2.02
CA SER A 33 6.76 42.31 1.16
C SER A 33 7.98 43.20 0.91
N ALA A 34 8.98 42.70 0.18
CA ALA A 34 9.92 43.57 -0.54
C ALA A 34 10.61 42.84 -1.72
N PRO A 35 10.72 43.45 -2.92
CA PRO A 35 11.56 42.93 -3.99
C PRO A 35 13.05 43.08 -3.61
N PRO A 36 13.96 42.25 -4.16
CA PRO A 36 15.35 42.23 -3.73
C PRO A 36 16.03 43.55 -4.11
N THR A 37 16.40 44.35 -3.12
CA THR A 37 17.39 45.41 -3.33
C THR A 37 18.78 44.78 -3.31
N SER A 38 19.53 45.08 -4.37
CA SER A 38 20.90 44.66 -4.65
C SER A 38 21.81 44.73 -3.41
N GLY A 39 22.32 43.58 -2.93
CA GLY A 39 23.33 43.60 -1.87
C GLY A 39 23.66 42.30 -1.11
N ALA A 40 23.03 41.15 -1.40
CA ALA A 40 23.41 39.89 -0.76
C ALA A 40 24.24 39.04 -1.74
N SER A 41 25.48 38.73 -1.36
CA SER A 41 26.32 37.75 -2.06
C SER A 41 25.63 36.40 -2.12
N SER A 42 25.67 35.76 -3.30
CA SER A 42 25.28 34.35 -3.47
C SER A 42 25.99 33.48 -2.43
N PRO A 43 25.31 32.47 -1.83
CA PRO A 43 25.99 31.51 -0.98
C PRO A 43 27.09 30.79 -1.77
N ASP A 44 28.23 30.54 -1.12
CA ASP A 44 29.40 29.89 -1.70
C ASP A 44 29.00 28.48 -2.19
N PRO A 45 29.24 28.12 -3.47
CA PRO A 45 28.96 26.78 -3.99
C PRO A 45 29.60 25.65 -3.17
N ASN A 46 30.66 25.93 -2.41
CA ASN A 46 31.31 24.96 -1.53
C ASN A 46 30.49 24.61 -0.27
N GLU A 47 29.55 25.45 0.18
CA GLU A 47 28.69 25.13 1.33
C GLU A 47 27.57 24.15 0.96
N LEU A 48 27.10 24.16 -0.29
CA LEU A 48 26.10 23.22 -0.80
C LEU A 48 26.68 21.82 -1.07
N ASP A 49 27.95 21.73 -1.48
CA ASP A 49 28.66 20.46 -1.63
C ASP A 49 29.04 19.82 -0.29
N ALA A 50 29.18 20.61 0.78
CA ALA A 50 29.35 20.10 2.15
C ALA A 50 28.09 19.38 2.68
N TRP A 51 26.90 19.75 2.19
CA TRP A 51 25.63 19.09 2.55
C TRP A 51 25.33 17.86 1.68
N ARG A 52 25.73 17.87 0.41
CA ARG A 52 25.62 16.70 -0.48
C ARG A 52 26.62 15.59 -0.18
N SER A 53 27.68 15.90 0.56
CA SER A 53 28.71 14.95 1.01
C SER A 53 28.48 14.41 2.43
N MET A 54 27.25 14.46 2.96
CA MET A 54 26.84 13.66 4.13
C MET A 54 26.79 12.14 3.80
N GLU A 55 27.89 11.58 3.29
CA GLU A 55 28.20 10.14 3.30
C GLU A 55 28.79 9.69 4.64
N CYS A 56 28.78 10.52 5.68
CA CYS A 56 29.35 10.19 6.98
C CYS A 56 28.45 10.66 8.13
N LEU A 57 27.25 10.08 8.23
CA LEU A 57 26.75 9.73 9.55
C LEU A 57 26.90 8.21 9.66
N GLU A 58 28.11 7.76 10.02
CA GLU A 58 28.16 6.50 10.76
C GLU A 58 27.24 6.69 11.97
N PRO A 59 26.35 5.74 12.27
CA PRO A 59 25.40 5.91 13.35
C PRO A 59 26.22 6.13 14.63
N ALA A 60 26.15 7.34 15.18
CA ALA A 60 26.57 7.53 16.55
C ALA A 60 25.71 6.59 17.39
N ASP A 61 26.33 5.57 17.98
CA ASP A 61 25.69 4.62 18.88
C ASP A 61 24.81 5.39 19.88
N GLY A 62 23.48 5.26 19.79
CA GLY A 62 22.61 5.94 20.76
C GLY A 62 21.15 6.15 20.42
N PHE A 63 20.69 6.02 19.18
CA PHE A 63 19.26 6.21 18.90
C PHE A 63 18.44 5.02 19.40
N SER A 64 17.56 5.28 20.37
CA SER A 64 16.64 4.27 20.87
C SER A 64 15.41 4.13 19.95
N GLN A 65 14.70 3.02 20.05
CA GLN A 65 13.44 2.78 19.34
C GLN A 65 12.43 3.94 19.53
N ARG A 66 12.40 4.53 20.73
CA ARG A 66 11.52 5.67 21.05
C ARG A 66 11.93 6.95 20.32
N ASP A 67 13.20 7.14 20.03
CA ASP A 67 13.68 8.32 19.31
C ASP A 67 13.25 8.26 17.84
N ILE A 68 13.30 7.06 17.24
CA ILE A 68 12.82 6.80 15.89
C ILE A 68 11.29 6.98 15.79
N GLU A 69 10.54 6.43 16.75
CA GLU A 69 9.08 6.60 16.81
C GLU A 69 8.68 8.07 16.96
N ARG A 70 9.42 8.85 17.75
CA ARG A 70 9.22 10.30 17.91
C ARG A 70 9.55 11.08 16.64
N MET A 71 10.65 10.77 15.95
CA MET A 71 11.00 11.42 14.68
C MET A 71 9.92 11.18 13.61
N ASN A 72 9.41 9.95 13.52
CA ASN A 72 8.31 9.62 12.62
C ASN A 72 7.01 10.34 13.01
N LEU A 73 6.73 10.51 14.30
CA LEU A 73 5.56 11.25 14.78
C LEU A 73 5.62 12.74 14.41
N ILE A 74 6.80 13.34 14.52
CA ILE A 74 7.04 14.74 14.14
C ILE A 74 6.88 14.92 12.62
N ALA A 75 7.48 14.03 11.82
CA ALA A 75 7.34 14.05 10.36
C ALA A 75 5.87 13.92 9.91
N ASN A 76 5.14 12.96 10.48
CA ASN A 76 3.72 12.76 10.20
C ASN A 76 2.84 13.93 10.70
N GLY A 77 3.21 14.56 11.82
CA GLY A 77 2.54 15.74 12.35
C GLY A 77 2.69 16.95 11.43
N ILE A 78 3.88 17.15 10.87
CA ILE A 78 4.18 18.21 9.90
C ILE A 78 3.42 17.98 8.58
N GLU A 79 3.44 16.75 8.05
CA GLU A 79 2.67 16.41 6.84
C GLU A 79 1.17 16.61 7.04
N ARG A 80 0.62 16.23 8.19
CA ARG A 80 -0.79 16.46 8.51
C ARG A 80 -1.11 17.93 8.69
N ALA A 81 -0.24 18.72 9.33
CA ALA A 81 -0.44 20.16 9.46
C ALA A 81 -0.42 20.87 8.07
N LEU A 82 0.43 20.41 7.16
CA LEU A 82 0.46 20.88 5.77
C LEU A 82 -0.78 20.45 4.98
N ALA A 83 -1.31 19.24 5.24
CA ALA A 83 -2.51 18.73 4.59
C ALA A 83 -3.82 19.34 5.15
N PHE A 84 -3.90 19.62 6.45
CA PHE A 84 -5.12 20.08 7.12
C PHE A 84 -5.41 21.58 6.89
N ASN A 85 -4.40 22.37 6.51
CA ASN A 85 -4.54 23.80 6.24
C ASN A 85 -4.72 24.16 4.76
N MET A 86 -4.92 23.18 3.88
CA MET A 86 -5.27 23.41 2.48
C MET A 86 -6.76 23.04 2.27
N PRO A 87 -7.68 24.02 2.15
CA PRO A 87 -9.09 23.70 1.92
C PRO A 87 -9.33 23.19 0.50
N ASP A 88 -10.12 22.12 0.38
CA ASP A 88 -10.51 21.39 -0.85
C ASP A 88 -11.28 22.21 -1.92
N THR A 89 -11.41 23.53 -1.77
CA THR A 89 -12.09 24.40 -2.75
C THR A 89 -11.40 25.76 -2.95
N ALA A 90 -10.08 25.86 -2.88
CA ALA A 90 -9.38 27.10 -3.23
C ALA A 90 -9.16 27.21 -4.75
N PRO A 91 -9.65 28.25 -5.45
CA PRO A 91 -9.10 28.60 -6.76
C PRO A 91 -7.63 29.00 -6.58
N ALA A 92 -6.81 28.82 -7.63
CA ALA A 92 -5.39 29.14 -7.67
C ALA A 92 -4.99 30.26 -6.68
N THR A 93 -4.16 29.90 -5.72
CA THR A 93 -3.76 30.71 -4.56
C THR A 93 -3.39 32.15 -4.94
N GLU A 94 -4.10 33.14 -4.38
CA GLU A 94 -3.71 34.55 -4.48
C GLU A 94 -2.46 34.82 -3.60
N PRO A 95 -1.42 35.49 -4.13
CA PRO A 95 -0.24 35.85 -3.34
C PRO A 95 -0.59 36.82 -2.19
N GLY A 96 -0.08 36.57 -0.99
CA GLY A 96 -0.06 37.56 0.10
C GLY A 96 -1.04 37.37 1.27
N LYS A 97 -1.57 36.17 1.51
CA LYS A 97 -2.31 35.87 2.76
C LYS A 97 -1.43 35.19 3.81
N VAL A 98 -1.46 35.73 5.03
CA VAL A 98 -0.85 35.19 6.26
C VAL A 98 -1.86 34.28 6.95
N TYR A 99 -1.40 33.14 7.46
CA TYR A 99 -2.20 32.19 8.24
C TYR A 99 -1.56 31.97 9.61
N ASP A 100 -2.34 32.19 10.68
CA ASP A 100 -1.93 31.87 12.05
C ASP A 100 -2.27 30.41 12.37
N ILE A 101 -1.31 29.67 12.92
CA ILE A 101 -1.51 28.32 13.46
C ILE A 101 -1.09 28.35 14.93
N GLU A 102 -2.06 28.31 15.84
CA GLU A 102 -1.81 28.09 17.27
C GLU A 102 -1.96 26.60 17.60
N PHE A 103 -0.95 26.03 18.25
CA PHE A 103 -1.05 24.70 18.85
C PHE A 103 -1.35 24.86 20.35
N GLU A 104 -2.55 24.48 20.79
CA GLU A 104 -2.86 24.39 22.21
C GLU A 104 -2.37 23.04 22.78
N ASP A 105 -1.69 23.09 23.93
CA ASP A 105 -1.11 21.98 24.72
C ASP A 105 -2.12 20.89 25.17
N HIS A 106 -3.38 20.97 24.75
CA HIS A 106 -4.48 20.24 25.38
C HIS A 106 -4.84 18.88 24.77
N ASP A 107 -4.18 18.37 23.73
CA ASP A 107 -4.64 17.15 23.05
C ASP A 107 -3.69 15.95 22.97
N LEU A 108 -2.45 16.04 23.46
CA LEU A 108 -1.56 14.86 23.48
C LEU A 108 -1.97 13.81 24.52
N SER A 109 -2.67 14.23 25.59
CA SER A 109 -3.17 13.30 26.63
C SER A 109 -4.40 12.50 26.20
N LYS A 110 -5.15 12.93 25.18
CA LYS A 110 -6.29 12.19 24.62
C LYS A 110 -5.87 11.08 23.65
N LEU A 111 -4.61 11.05 23.25
CA LEU A 111 -4.01 9.99 22.43
C LEU A 111 -3.45 8.82 23.27
N GLY A 112 -3.68 8.80 24.59
CA GLY A 112 -3.48 7.60 25.42
C GLY A 112 -2.06 7.35 25.95
N TYR A 113 -1.16 8.33 25.96
CA TYR A 113 0.23 8.11 26.41
C TYR A 113 0.62 8.91 27.67
N PRO A 114 1.42 8.32 28.59
CA PRO A 114 1.80 8.97 29.85
C PRO A 114 2.87 10.04 29.65
N ALA A 115 2.70 11.18 30.32
CA ALA A 115 3.70 12.26 30.38
C ALA A 115 4.97 11.79 31.09
N THR A 116 6.14 11.98 30.47
CA THR A 116 7.45 11.70 31.09
C THR A 116 8.28 12.98 31.20
N SER A 117 9.11 13.04 32.23
CA SER A 117 9.69 14.24 32.83
C SER A 117 11.17 14.48 32.49
N ASP A 118 11.68 13.98 31.37
CA ASP A 118 13.13 14.03 31.10
C ASP A 118 13.55 15.26 30.28
N SER A 119 14.53 15.99 30.82
CA SER A 119 15.08 17.25 30.33
C SER A 119 15.80 17.15 28.98
N ASP A 120 16.11 15.95 28.51
CA ASP A 120 16.91 15.72 27.31
C ASP A 120 16.08 15.76 26.02
N ALA A 121 14.74 15.69 26.12
CA ALA A 121 13.82 15.82 24.99
C ALA A 121 13.76 17.24 24.38
N TRP A 122 14.18 18.25 25.15
CA TRP A 122 14.19 19.64 24.69
C TRP A 122 15.40 19.96 23.80
N ALA A 123 16.53 19.26 23.98
CA ALA A 123 17.73 19.46 23.17
C ALA A 123 17.57 18.97 21.71
N SER A 124 16.73 17.96 21.49
CA SER A 124 16.40 17.46 20.14
C SER A 124 15.43 18.37 19.36
N LEU A 125 14.65 19.20 20.07
CA LEU A 125 13.82 20.24 19.46
C LEU A 125 14.63 21.47 19.07
N ASP A 126 15.66 21.83 19.86
CA ASP A 126 16.58 22.94 19.54
C ASP A 126 17.34 22.68 18.22
N CYS A 127 17.66 21.42 17.89
CA CYS A 127 18.26 21.06 16.59
C CYS A 127 17.29 21.18 15.41
N LEU A 128 15.99 20.98 15.62
CA LEU A 128 14.94 21.17 14.61
C LEU A 128 14.60 22.65 14.45
N GLU A 129 14.52 23.43 15.54
CA GLU A 129 14.39 24.89 15.48
C GLU A 129 15.56 25.53 14.73
N ALA A 130 16.80 25.04 14.93
CA ALA A 130 17.96 25.50 14.17
C ALA A 130 17.92 25.15 12.67
N ALA A 131 17.22 24.07 12.27
CA ALA A 131 17.05 23.69 10.86
C ALA A 131 16.05 24.58 10.11
N PHE A 132 15.21 25.33 10.84
CA PHE A 132 14.21 26.27 10.35
C PHE A 132 14.55 27.74 10.64
N ASP A 133 15.73 28.03 11.21
CA ASP A 133 16.12 29.40 11.54
C ASP A 133 16.83 30.12 10.37
N SER A 134 16.23 31.24 9.97
CA SER A 134 16.79 32.36 9.20
C SER A 134 17.13 32.17 7.71
N SER A 135 16.10 32.20 6.86
CA SER A 135 15.95 33.08 5.67
C SER A 135 14.74 32.60 4.85
N ALA A 136 14.19 33.45 3.97
CA ALA A 136 12.98 33.12 3.23
C ALA A 136 13.17 31.85 2.36
N MET A 137 12.49 30.77 2.71
CA MET A 137 12.57 29.48 2.00
C MET A 137 11.31 29.23 1.18
N ASP A 138 11.49 28.71 -0.04
CA ASP A 138 10.41 28.22 -0.91
C ASP A 138 9.88 26.87 -0.38
N VAL A 139 8.59 26.59 -0.60
CA VAL A 139 7.90 25.32 -0.34
C VAL A 139 8.67 24.12 -0.88
N LYS A 140 9.36 24.27 -2.02
CA LYS A 140 10.20 23.20 -2.57
C LYS A 140 11.39 22.84 -1.67
N ASP A 141 12.05 23.83 -1.07
CA ASP A 141 13.18 23.59 -0.16
C ASP A 141 12.73 22.99 1.17
N ILE A 142 11.52 23.34 1.63
CA ILE A 142 10.90 22.73 2.81
C ILE A 142 10.61 21.25 2.53
N HIS A 143 10.04 20.94 1.36
CA HIS A 143 9.70 19.58 0.98
C HIS A 143 10.95 18.70 0.79
N ASP A 144 12.00 19.23 0.14
CA ASP A 144 13.26 18.52 -0.07
C ASP A 144 13.98 18.24 1.27
N ARG A 145 13.89 19.16 2.25
CA ARG A 145 14.45 18.97 3.59
C ARG A 145 13.66 17.99 4.45
N VAL A 146 12.32 18.02 4.39
CA VAL A 146 11.47 17.01 5.04
C VAL A 146 11.78 15.63 4.48
N ASN A 147 11.92 15.51 3.16
CA ASN A 147 12.32 14.25 2.51
C ASN A 147 13.72 13.80 2.92
N ALA A 148 14.69 14.71 3.05
CA ALA A 148 16.03 14.37 3.52
C ALA A 148 16.03 13.88 4.98
N VAL A 149 15.24 14.52 5.86
CA VAL A 149 15.07 14.08 7.26
C VAL A 149 14.37 12.71 7.32
N ASN A 150 13.34 12.50 6.49
CA ASN A 150 12.66 11.21 6.39
C ASN A 150 13.60 10.10 5.90
N MET A 151 14.40 10.34 4.86
CA MET A 151 15.37 9.35 4.38
C MET A 151 16.47 9.05 5.41
N ALA A 152 16.98 10.06 6.11
CA ALA A 152 17.99 9.88 7.15
C ALA A 152 17.43 9.08 8.33
N ALA A 153 16.19 9.39 8.77
CA ALA A 153 15.49 8.63 9.79
C ALA A 153 15.25 7.17 9.37
N HIS A 154 14.85 6.94 8.11
CA HIS A 154 14.60 5.60 7.59
C HIS A 154 15.88 4.76 7.46
N THR A 155 16.98 5.40 7.08
CA THR A 155 18.31 4.77 6.93
C THR A 155 18.93 4.45 8.28
N ALA A 156 18.80 5.34 9.28
CA ALA A 156 19.24 5.11 10.65
C ALA A 156 18.37 4.06 11.38
N ALA A 157 17.09 3.94 11.01
CA ALA A 157 16.18 2.96 11.59
C ALA A 157 16.37 1.54 11.03
N LEU A 158 16.96 1.36 9.84
CA LEU A 158 17.09 0.05 9.17
C LEU A 158 17.85 -1.01 9.99
N PRO A 159 19.00 -0.72 10.63
CA PRO A 159 19.70 -1.66 11.49
C PRO A 159 18.91 -1.96 12.78
N LEU A 160 18.30 -0.93 13.39
CA LEU A 160 17.50 -1.09 14.60
C LEU A 160 16.25 -1.91 14.30
N MET A 161 15.53 -1.67 13.21
CA MET A 161 14.39 -2.44 12.75
C MET A 161 14.73 -3.91 12.50
N ARG A 162 15.94 -4.22 11.97
CA ARG A 162 16.42 -5.62 11.84
C ARG A 162 16.68 -6.26 13.20
N GLN A 163 17.21 -5.49 14.17
CA GLN A 163 17.42 -5.93 15.55
C GLN A 163 16.10 -6.09 16.29
N THR A 164 15.15 -5.16 16.16
CA THR A 164 13.80 -5.26 16.73
C THR A 164 13.01 -6.40 16.10
N GLN A 165 13.16 -6.68 14.80
CA GLN A 165 12.55 -7.87 14.18
C GLN A 165 13.14 -9.17 14.75
N ALA A 166 14.45 -9.22 15.01
CA ALA A 166 15.10 -10.35 15.65
C ALA A 166 14.70 -10.51 17.14
N GLU A 167 14.56 -9.39 17.87
CA GLU A 167 14.16 -9.37 19.28
C GLU A 167 12.64 -9.59 19.46
N GLN A 168 11.80 -9.07 18.57
CA GLN A 168 10.36 -9.35 18.50
C GLN A 168 10.10 -10.80 18.12
N ALA A 169 10.92 -11.40 17.23
CA ALA A 169 10.87 -12.84 16.98
C ALA A 169 11.17 -13.69 18.24
N THR A 170 11.93 -13.16 19.20
CA THR A 170 12.22 -13.82 20.49
C THR A 170 11.29 -13.42 21.65
N ARG A 171 10.58 -12.29 21.57
CA ARG A 171 9.64 -11.79 22.60
C ARG A 171 8.16 -12.04 22.29
N ALA A 172 7.83 -12.47 21.07
CA ALA A 172 6.47 -12.80 20.61
C ALA A 172 5.87 -14.08 21.22
N GLU A 173 6.41 -14.61 22.32
CA GLU A 173 5.85 -15.82 22.97
C GLU A 173 4.71 -15.52 23.94
N ASP A 174 4.52 -14.25 24.36
CA ASP A 174 3.40 -13.86 25.23
C ASP A 174 2.47 -12.85 24.53
N GLU A 175 1.27 -13.32 24.18
CA GLU A 175 0.12 -12.61 23.55
C GLU A 175 0.24 -12.17 22.08
N VAL A 176 0.89 -12.96 21.23
CA VAL A 176 0.62 -12.92 19.78
C VAL A 176 -0.55 -13.86 19.46
N VAL A 177 -1.61 -13.32 18.85
CA VAL A 177 -2.55 -14.15 18.07
C VAL A 177 -1.75 -14.68 16.88
N VAL A 178 -1.05 -15.79 17.08
CA VAL A 178 -0.28 -16.46 16.04
C VAL A 178 -1.28 -16.92 15.00
N PHE A 179 -1.12 -16.45 13.76
CA PHE A 179 -1.84 -17.00 12.62
C PHE A 179 -1.65 -18.52 12.60
N ARG A 180 -2.67 -19.29 13.00
CA ARG A 180 -2.62 -20.76 13.02
C ARG A 180 -2.87 -21.33 11.62
N GLY A 181 -3.38 -20.51 10.71
CA GLY A 181 -3.40 -20.82 9.27
C GLY A 181 -1.98 -20.85 8.70
N GLY A 182 -1.76 -21.57 7.61
CA GLY A 182 -0.42 -21.76 7.04
C GLY A 182 0.34 -20.48 6.69
N LYS A 183 1.60 -20.62 6.27
CA LYS A 183 2.44 -19.48 5.88
C LYS A 183 1.77 -18.66 4.75
N VAL A 184 1.53 -17.37 4.99
CA VAL A 184 1.14 -16.38 3.96
C VAL A 184 2.41 -15.70 3.47
N GLY A 185 2.59 -15.65 2.16
CA GLY A 185 3.83 -15.20 1.52
C GLY A 185 4.93 -16.27 1.52
N ASP A 186 6.14 -15.86 1.10
CA ASP A 186 7.25 -16.76 0.78
C ASP A 186 6.87 -17.89 -0.19
N THR A 187 6.10 -17.53 -1.21
CA THR A 187 5.64 -18.45 -2.25
C THR A 187 6.75 -18.76 -3.24
N THR A 188 6.64 -19.88 -3.94
CA THR A 188 7.67 -20.33 -4.89
C THR A 188 7.81 -19.38 -6.09
N MET A 189 9.05 -19.15 -6.53
CA MET A 189 9.36 -18.55 -7.83
C MET A 189 9.65 -19.66 -8.84
N HIS A 190 8.69 -19.94 -9.73
CA HIS A 190 8.83 -20.98 -10.76
C HIS A 190 9.42 -20.41 -12.04
N LYS A 191 10.58 -20.89 -12.48
CA LYS A 191 11.12 -20.54 -13.79
C LYS A 191 10.51 -21.43 -14.86
N ILE A 192 9.92 -20.84 -15.90
CA ILE A 192 9.42 -21.58 -17.06
C ILE A 192 10.59 -22.26 -17.79
N THR A 193 10.47 -23.58 -17.99
CA THR A 193 11.52 -24.44 -18.57
C THR A 193 11.19 -24.89 -20.01
N ALA A 194 9.92 -25.11 -20.33
CA ALA A 194 9.38 -25.52 -21.62
C ALA A 194 9.26 -24.34 -22.60
N LYS A 195 10.38 -23.63 -22.81
CA LYS A 195 10.42 -22.41 -23.63
C LYS A 195 10.02 -22.66 -25.08
N ALA A 196 10.48 -23.76 -25.67
CA ALA A 196 10.21 -24.08 -27.07
C ALA A 196 8.71 -24.35 -27.30
N GLU A 197 8.08 -25.10 -26.39
CA GLU A 197 6.67 -25.44 -26.43
C GLU A 197 5.76 -24.22 -26.22
N LEU A 198 6.22 -23.26 -25.41
CA LEU A 198 5.49 -22.03 -25.10
C LEU A 198 5.83 -20.84 -26.03
N GLY A 199 6.76 -21.02 -26.97
CA GLY A 199 7.19 -19.96 -27.91
C GLY A 199 7.93 -18.81 -27.23
N ILE A 200 8.76 -19.11 -26.23
CA ILE A 200 9.57 -18.14 -25.49
C ILE A 200 10.98 -18.12 -26.11
N PRO A 201 11.48 -16.95 -26.56
CA PRO A 201 12.84 -16.85 -27.10
C PRO A 201 13.92 -17.25 -26.09
N ASP A 202 15.01 -17.86 -26.58
CA ASP A 202 16.08 -18.36 -25.72
C ASP A 202 16.68 -17.28 -24.82
N HIS A 203 16.78 -16.03 -25.30
CA HIS A 203 17.36 -14.91 -24.56
C HIS A 203 16.48 -14.36 -23.43
N VAL A 204 15.27 -14.89 -23.24
CA VAL A 204 14.33 -14.45 -22.19
C VAL A 204 14.07 -15.59 -21.21
N ASP A 205 14.15 -15.30 -19.92
CA ASP A 205 13.65 -16.15 -18.83
C ASP A 205 12.34 -15.54 -18.28
N ILE A 206 11.31 -16.37 -18.16
CA ILE A 206 10.05 -16.00 -17.49
C ILE A 206 9.99 -16.71 -16.14
N HIS A 207 9.74 -15.95 -15.08
CA HIS A 207 9.61 -16.42 -13.71
C HIS A 207 8.20 -16.13 -13.19
N VAL A 208 7.54 -17.12 -12.64
CA VAL A 208 6.16 -17.06 -12.17
C VAL A 208 6.14 -17.17 -10.65
N LYS A 209 5.73 -16.10 -9.98
CA LYS A 209 5.50 -16.13 -8.53
C LYS A 209 4.18 -16.87 -8.24
N CYS A 210 4.28 -18.00 -7.56
CA CYS A 210 3.19 -18.97 -7.38
C CYS A 210 2.27 -18.60 -6.20
N GLU A 211 1.55 -17.50 -6.32
CA GLU A 211 0.68 -16.97 -5.26
C GLU A 211 -0.54 -17.85 -4.93
N TYR A 212 -0.81 -18.86 -5.76
CA TYR A 212 -1.75 -19.92 -5.44
C TYR A 212 -1.28 -20.89 -4.35
N GLU A 213 -0.05 -20.75 -3.85
CA GLU A 213 0.49 -21.55 -2.73
C GLU A 213 0.11 -20.99 -1.36
N ASN A 214 -0.43 -19.77 -1.30
CA ASN A 214 -0.95 -19.22 -0.05
C ASN A 214 -2.13 -20.08 0.48
N PRO A 215 -2.48 -20.02 1.78
CA PRO A 215 -3.42 -20.93 2.43
C PRO A 215 -4.82 -21.08 1.79
N THR A 216 -5.40 -20.00 1.26
CA THR A 216 -6.68 -20.07 0.52
C THR A 216 -6.50 -20.33 -0.97
N GLY A 217 -5.25 -20.49 -1.40
CA GLY A 217 -4.83 -20.68 -2.77
C GLY A 217 -4.89 -19.41 -3.61
N SER A 218 -4.60 -18.25 -3.01
CA SER A 218 -4.52 -17.00 -3.77
C SER A 218 -3.68 -15.90 -3.13
N ILE A 219 -3.24 -14.97 -3.98
CA ILE A 219 -2.50 -13.73 -3.62
C ILE A 219 -3.23 -12.86 -2.58
N LYS A 220 -4.57 -12.99 -2.46
CA LYS A 220 -5.38 -12.13 -1.60
C LYS A 220 -5.21 -12.44 -0.11
N ASP A 221 -4.60 -13.57 0.23
CA ASP A 221 -4.20 -13.88 1.61
C ASP A 221 -3.25 -12.83 2.17
N ARG A 222 -2.37 -12.26 1.32
CA ARG A 222 -1.45 -11.19 1.71
C ARG A 222 -2.21 -9.97 2.21
N ILE A 223 -3.17 -9.46 1.43
CA ILE A 223 -3.89 -8.24 1.79
C ILE A 223 -4.83 -8.48 2.96
N ALA A 224 -5.48 -9.64 3.02
CA ALA A 224 -6.36 -9.97 4.13
C ALA A 224 -5.58 -10.00 5.45
N LYS A 225 -4.43 -10.68 5.46
CA LYS A 225 -3.56 -10.73 6.64
C LYS A 225 -3.06 -9.34 7.02
N TYR A 226 -2.39 -8.66 6.08
CA TYR A 226 -1.74 -7.37 6.35
C TYR A 226 -2.73 -6.30 6.82
N MET A 227 -3.86 -6.16 6.13
CA MET A 227 -4.84 -5.10 6.42
C MET A 227 -5.56 -5.37 7.74
N LEU A 228 -5.94 -6.62 8.04
CA LEU A 228 -6.64 -6.96 9.29
C LEU A 228 -5.71 -6.92 10.51
N GLU A 229 -4.47 -7.41 10.40
CA GLU A 229 -3.49 -7.30 11.48
C GLU A 229 -3.17 -5.83 11.77
N LYS A 230 -3.00 -4.99 10.73
CA LYS A 230 -2.77 -3.56 10.90
C LYS A 230 -3.99 -2.86 11.51
N ALA A 231 -5.20 -3.21 11.09
CA ALA A 231 -6.42 -2.65 11.67
C ALA A 231 -6.59 -3.01 13.16
N LEU A 232 -6.28 -4.26 13.55
CA LEU A 232 -6.27 -4.67 14.96
C LEU A 232 -5.20 -3.92 15.76
N SER A 233 -3.96 -3.85 15.24
CA SER A 233 -2.85 -3.19 15.94
C SER A 233 -3.06 -1.69 16.16
N THR A 234 -3.84 -1.04 15.28
CA THR A 234 -4.15 0.39 15.36
C THR A 234 -5.49 0.67 16.07
N GLY A 235 -6.21 -0.38 16.50
CA GLY A 235 -7.53 -0.26 17.14
C GLY A 235 -8.67 0.15 16.21
N GLN A 236 -8.45 0.17 14.89
CA GLN A 236 -9.52 0.38 13.88
C GLN A 236 -10.46 -0.81 13.78
N LEU A 237 -9.97 -2.00 14.14
CA LEU A 237 -10.73 -3.22 14.29
C LEU A 237 -10.51 -3.75 15.70
N THR A 238 -11.56 -4.28 16.33
CA THR A 238 -11.51 -5.01 17.58
C THR A 238 -12.28 -6.33 17.44
N THR A 239 -12.04 -7.30 18.34
CA THR A 239 -12.62 -8.65 18.23
C THR A 239 -14.13 -8.70 18.48
N ASP A 240 -14.73 -7.65 19.06
CA ASP A 240 -16.17 -7.48 19.25
C ASP A 240 -16.88 -6.83 18.04
N MET A 241 -16.13 -6.37 17.05
CA MET A 241 -16.66 -5.87 15.77
C MET A 241 -16.93 -7.00 14.78
N THR A 242 -17.56 -6.69 13.66
CA THR A 242 -17.79 -7.62 12.54
C THR A 242 -17.14 -7.11 11.26
N ILE A 243 -16.41 -7.98 10.56
CA ILE A 243 -15.92 -7.68 9.22
C ILE A 243 -17.05 -7.87 8.21
N VAL A 244 -17.28 -6.87 7.36
CA VAL A 244 -18.30 -6.87 6.30
C VAL A 244 -17.58 -6.56 4.99
N GLU A 245 -17.46 -7.56 4.10
CA GLU A 245 -16.70 -7.42 2.85
C GLU A 245 -17.49 -7.90 1.64
N ALA A 246 -17.54 -7.05 0.60
CA ALA A 246 -18.09 -7.43 -0.70
C ALA A 246 -17.01 -8.13 -1.53
N SER A 247 -17.21 -9.40 -1.88
CA SER A 247 -16.25 -10.09 -2.75
C SER A 247 -16.90 -11.23 -3.54
N SER A 248 -16.71 -11.20 -4.86
CA SER A 248 -17.02 -12.31 -5.78
C SER A 248 -15.90 -13.33 -5.90
N GLY A 249 -14.89 -13.31 -5.01
CA GLY A 249 -13.71 -14.11 -5.23
C GLY A 249 -12.75 -14.27 -4.07
N ASN A 250 -11.46 -14.17 -4.41
CA ASN A 250 -10.35 -14.56 -3.55
C ASN A 250 -10.28 -13.76 -2.25
N THR A 251 -10.57 -12.46 -2.28
CA THR A 251 -10.55 -11.61 -1.08
C THR A 251 -11.55 -12.09 -0.04
N GLY A 252 -12.77 -12.48 -0.42
CA GLY A 252 -13.76 -13.01 0.52
C GLY A 252 -13.28 -14.28 1.23
N ALA A 253 -12.66 -15.21 0.48
CA ALA A 253 -12.10 -16.43 1.06
C ALA A 253 -10.92 -16.14 2.00
N SER A 254 -10.04 -15.22 1.58
CA SER A 254 -8.88 -14.77 2.37
C SER A 254 -9.34 -14.14 3.67
N VAL A 255 -10.24 -13.17 3.60
CA VAL A 255 -10.81 -12.48 4.76
C VAL A 255 -11.54 -13.45 5.67
N ALA A 256 -12.32 -14.40 5.14
CA ALA A 256 -12.98 -15.42 5.97
C ALA A 256 -11.99 -16.27 6.77
N LEU A 257 -10.89 -16.73 6.14
CA LEU A 257 -9.85 -17.50 6.83
C LEU A 257 -9.13 -16.66 7.89
N ILE A 258 -8.65 -15.47 7.53
CA ILE A 258 -7.89 -14.61 8.44
C ILE A 258 -8.79 -14.14 9.60
N ALA A 259 -10.02 -13.71 9.34
CA ALA A 259 -10.96 -13.26 10.36
C ALA A 259 -11.26 -14.37 11.40
N LYS A 260 -11.48 -15.60 10.93
CA LYS A 260 -11.68 -16.76 11.81
C LYS A 260 -10.49 -16.97 12.75
N ASP A 261 -9.28 -16.85 12.22
CA ASP A 261 -8.07 -17.03 12.99
C ASP A 261 -7.86 -15.91 14.03
N LEU A 262 -8.17 -14.67 13.65
CA LEU A 262 -8.17 -13.51 14.53
C LEU A 262 -9.35 -13.49 15.54
N GLY A 263 -10.27 -14.45 15.46
CA GLY A 263 -11.45 -14.51 16.32
C GLY A 263 -12.49 -13.41 16.04
N VAL A 264 -12.49 -12.83 14.84
CA VAL A 264 -13.38 -11.74 14.43
C VAL A 264 -14.54 -12.30 13.58
N PRO A 265 -15.81 -12.03 13.94
CA PRO A 265 -16.96 -12.35 13.09
C PRO A 265 -16.82 -11.77 11.67
N CYS A 266 -17.23 -12.53 10.66
CA CYS A 266 -17.06 -12.15 9.26
C CYS A 266 -18.30 -12.47 8.43
N ILE A 267 -18.76 -11.47 7.67
CA ILE A 267 -19.85 -11.55 6.71
C ILE A 267 -19.28 -11.23 5.32
N ILE A 268 -19.39 -12.19 4.41
CA ILE A 268 -19.00 -12.02 3.00
C ILE A 268 -20.23 -11.91 2.13
N ILE A 269 -20.35 -10.78 1.43
CA ILE A 269 -21.43 -10.53 0.49
C ILE A 269 -20.90 -10.82 -0.91
N THR A 270 -21.57 -11.72 -1.61
CA THR A 270 -21.21 -12.15 -2.96
C THR A 270 -22.45 -12.30 -3.84
N ASN A 271 -22.29 -12.75 -5.08
CA ASN A 271 -23.41 -12.90 -6.01
C ASN A 271 -23.51 -14.32 -6.58
N LYS A 272 -24.69 -14.65 -7.13
CA LYS A 272 -25.00 -15.97 -7.70
C LYS A 272 -24.17 -16.39 -8.92
N ASP A 273 -23.47 -15.47 -9.59
CA ASP A 273 -22.62 -15.79 -10.76
C ASP A 273 -21.20 -16.24 -10.34
N THR A 274 -20.85 -16.06 -9.06
CA THR A 274 -19.59 -16.54 -8.47
C THR A 274 -19.51 -18.06 -8.56
N SER A 275 -18.32 -18.61 -8.84
CA SER A 275 -18.18 -20.06 -8.97
C SER A 275 -18.58 -20.78 -7.67
N ALA A 276 -19.20 -21.95 -7.82
CA ALA A 276 -19.64 -22.76 -6.68
C ALA A 276 -18.46 -23.13 -5.77
N GLU A 277 -17.29 -23.37 -6.37
CA GLU A 277 -16.04 -23.64 -5.67
C GLU A 277 -15.65 -22.47 -4.75
N LYS A 278 -15.75 -21.22 -5.23
CA LYS A 278 -15.42 -20.03 -4.42
C LYS A 278 -16.41 -19.83 -3.27
N VAL A 279 -17.71 -19.96 -3.53
CA VAL A 279 -18.73 -19.86 -2.48
C VAL A 279 -18.52 -20.95 -1.42
N GLY A 280 -18.24 -22.18 -1.84
CA GLY A 280 -17.95 -23.30 -0.95
C GLY A 280 -16.71 -23.07 -0.08
N ILE A 281 -15.63 -22.52 -0.66
CA ILE A 281 -14.41 -22.18 0.09
C ILE A 281 -14.71 -21.12 1.17
N ILE A 282 -15.40 -20.04 0.82
CA ILE A 282 -15.74 -18.96 1.78
C ILE A 282 -16.55 -19.53 2.96
N ALA A 283 -17.60 -20.30 2.67
CA ALA A 283 -18.44 -20.90 3.70
C ALA A 283 -17.68 -21.91 4.59
N SER A 284 -16.73 -22.65 4.01
CA SER A 284 -15.91 -23.64 4.75
C SER A 284 -14.99 -22.99 5.80
N PHE A 285 -14.63 -21.72 5.62
CA PHE A 285 -13.89 -20.94 6.61
C PHE A 285 -14.78 -20.32 7.69
N GLY A 286 -16.09 -20.58 7.68
CA GLY A 286 -17.00 -20.20 8.76
C GLY A 286 -17.53 -18.77 8.68
N ALA A 287 -17.32 -18.07 7.55
CA ALA A 287 -17.96 -16.78 7.31
C ALA A 287 -19.47 -16.95 7.03
N GLU A 288 -20.26 -15.98 7.46
CA GLU A 288 -21.63 -15.83 6.99
C GLU A 288 -21.59 -15.38 5.53
N VAL A 289 -22.26 -16.12 4.63
CA VAL A 289 -22.28 -15.80 3.19
C VAL A 289 -23.64 -15.28 2.79
N VAL A 290 -23.68 -14.04 2.29
CA VAL A 290 -24.89 -13.42 1.72
C VAL A 290 -24.81 -13.51 0.20
N LEU A 291 -25.73 -14.26 -0.42
CA LEU A 291 -25.82 -14.43 -1.87
C LEU A 291 -26.83 -13.45 -2.49
N CYS A 292 -26.32 -12.40 -3.11
CA CYS A 292 -27.13 -11.42 -3.85
C CYS A 292 -27.46 -11.89 -5.28
N PRO A 293 -28.57 -11.41 -5.87
CA PRO A 293 -28.84 -11.57 -7.31
C PRO A 293 -27.70 -11.00 -8.18
N SER A 294 -27.62 -11.45 -9.44
CA SER A 294 -26.82 -10.74 -10.44
C SER A 294 -27.61 -9.51 -10.86
N ALA A 295 -27.14 -8.33 -10.43
CA ALA A 295 -27.82 -7.06 -10.64
C ALA A 295 -26.83 -6.03 -11.24
N PRO A 296 -27.33 -5.03 -12.00
CA PRO A 296 -26.51 -3.90 -12.43
C PRO A 296 -25.89 -3.14 -11.24
N ALA A 297 -24.76 -2.45 -11.47
CA ALA A 297 -24.01 -1.78 -10.42
C ALA A 297 -24.79 -0.68 -9.67
N ASP A 298 -25.79 -0.06 -10.31
CA ASP A 298 -26.67 0.96 -9.73
C ASP A 298 -27.88 0.38 -8.96
N SER A 299 -28.09 -0.93 -8.99
CA SER A 299 -29.16 -1.61 -8.26
C SER A 299 -28.83 -1.75 -6.77
N SER A 300 -29.80 -1.50 -5.89
CA SER A 300 -29.66 -1.75 -4.44
C SER A 300 -29.43 -3.23 -4.11
N GLU A 301 -29.83 -4.14 -4.99
CA GLU A 301 -29.60 -5.59 -4.85
C GLU A 301 -28.21 -6.02 -5.30
N HIS A 302 -27.41 -5.11 -5.88
CA HIS A 302 -26.03 -5.39 -6.23
C HIS A 302 -25.22 -5.71 -4.97
N TYR A 303 -24.35 -6.72 -5.05
CA TYR A 303 -23.63 -7.24 -3.88
C TYR A 303 -22.77 -6.17 -3.18
N GLN A 304 -22.18 -5.23 -3.93
CA GLN A 304 -21.42 -4.11 -3.33
C GLN A 304 -22.34 -3.16 -2.56
N ASN A 305 -23.49 -2.80 -3.14
CA ASN A 305 -24.45 -1.91 -2.49
C ASN A 305 -25.10 -2.57 -1.26
N THR A 306 -25.32 -3.89 -1.32
CA THR A 306 -25.75 -4.67 -0.15
C THR A 306 -24.69 -4.68 0.95
N ALA A 307 -23.41 -4.82 0.60
CA ALA A 307 -22.31 -4.75 1.56
C ALA A 307 -22.21 -3.36 2.22
N THR A 308 -22.28 -2.28 1.43
CA THR A 308 -22.30 -0.90 1.94
C THR A 308 -23.43 -0.71 2.94
N ARG A 309 -24.65 -1.12 2.58
CA ARG A 309 -25.81 -1.01 3.47
C ARG A 309 -25.63 -1.82 4.76
N LEU A 310 -25.18 -3.08 4.66
CA LEU A 310 -24.94 -3.93 5.84
C LEU A 310 -23.83 -3.39 6.74
N TYR A 311 -22.80 -2.79 6.15
CA TYR A 311 -21.73 -2.12 6.87
C TYR A 311 -22.28 -0.91 7.64
N GLU A 312 -23.01 -0.01 6.96
CA GLU A 312 -23.64 1.17 7.56
C GLU A 312 -24.63 0.82 8.69
N GLU A 313 -25.47 -0.21 8.49
CA GLU A 313 -26.42 -0.70 9.49
C GLU A 313 -25.74 -1.23 10.76
N ARG A 314 -24.46 -1.62 10.68
CA ARG A 314 -23.70 -2.21 11.79
C ARG A 314 -22.69 -1.26 12.42
N LEU A 315 -22.55 -0.04 11.91
CA LEU A 315 -21.70 0.97 12.53
C LEU A 315 -22.18 1.31 13.96
N PRO A 316 -21.26 1.53 14.91
CA PRO A 316 -19.80 1.58 14.76
C PRO A 316 -19.11 0.20 14.85
N ASN A 317 -19.85 -0.89 15.03
CA ASN A 317 -19.29 -2.22 15.31
C ASN A 317 -18.98 -3.03 14.04
N ALA A 318 -18.60 -2.36 12.95
CA ALA A 318 -18.29 -2.99 11.67
C ALA A 318 -17.00 -2.45 11.07
N TYR A 319 -16.29 -3.32 10.36
CA TYR A 319 -15.07 -3.00 9.62
C TYR A 319 -15.16 -3.53 8.20
N THR A 320 -14.66 -2.79 7.22
CA THR A 320 -14.48 -3.26 5.85
C THR A 320 -13.06 -2.98 5.41
N LEU A 321 -12.47 -3.84 4.59
CA LEU A 321 -11.12 -3.61 4.10
C LEU A 321 -11.10 -2.45 3.10
N ASP A 322 -12.19 -2.25 2.36
CA ASP A 322 -12.25 -1.36 1.20
C ASP A 322 -11.04 -1.57 0.27
N GLN A 323 -10.89 -2.81 -0.22
CA GLN A 323 -9.71 -3.21 -1.01
C GLN A 323 -9.46 -2.34 -2.25
N TYR A 324 -10.44 -1.58 -2.74
CA TYR A 324 -10.28 -0.76 -3.94
C TYR A 324 -9.63 0.59 -3.65
N ASN A 325 -9.87 1.18 -2.47
CA ASN A 325 -9.38 2.53 -2.15
C ASN A 325 -8.44 2.56 -0.94
N ASN A 326 -8.40 1.51 -0.13
CA ASN A 326 -7.53 1.47 1.04
C ASN A 326 -6.06 1.31 0.62
N PRO A 327 -5.18 2.28 0.91
CA PRO A 327 -3.77 2.26 0.50
C PRO A 327 -3.00 1.09 1.12
N LEU A 328 -3.51 0.49 2.20
CA LEU A 328 -2.90 -0.71 2.77
C LEU A 328 -2.85 -1.89 1.79
N ASN A 329 -3.69 -1.89 0.74
CA ASN A 329 -3.63 -2.88 -0.32
C ASN A 329 -2.31 -2.78 -1.11
N SER A 330 -1.97 -1.61 -1.65
CA SER A 330 -0.70 -1.41 -2.35
C SER A 330 0.50 -1.53 -1.40
N GLU A 331 0.36 -0.99 -0.19
CA GLU A 331 1.38 -1.09 0.87
C GLU A 331 1.74 -2.55 1.18
N THR A 332 0.76 -3.45 1.23
CA THR A 332 0.98 -4.88 1.45
C THR A 332 2.00 -5.45 0.48
N TYR A 333 1.85 -5.17 -0.82
CA TYR A 333 2.72 -5.76 -1.84
C TYR A 333 4.09 -5.07 -1.90
N TYR A 334 4.15 -3.78 -1.54
CA TYR A 334 5.41 -3.07 -1.39
C TYR A 334 6.29 -3.68 -0.28
N TYR A 335 5.70 -4.05 0.87
CA TYR A 335 6.46 -4.62 1.99
C TYR A 335 6.58 -6.14 1.99
N THR A 336 5.83 -6.86 1.15
CA THR A 336 5.87 -8.33 1.13
C THR A 336 6.34 -8.87 -0.22
N LEU A 337 5.51 -8.76 -1.26
CA LEU A 337 5.74 -9.40 -2.56
C LEU A 337 6.93 -8.81 -3.33
N GLY A 338 7.09 -7.47 -3.33
CA GLY A 338 8.23 -6.79 -3.96
C GLY A 338 9.59 -7.28 -3.44
N PRO A 339 9.83 -7.23 -2.11
CA PRO A 339 11.04 -7.75 -1.48
C PRO A 339 11.30 -9.23 -1.79
N GLU A 340 10.27 -10.07 -1.74
CA GLU A 340 10.40 -11.50 -2.07
C GLU A 340 10.88 -11.70 -3.51
N ILE A 341 10.35 -10.94 -4.48
CA ILE A 341 10.78 -11.00 -5.87
C ILE A 341 12.23 -10.51 -6.02
N ALA A 342 12.57 -9.37 -5.42
CA ALA A 342 13.90 -8.77 -5.53
C ALA A 342 15.00 -9.62 -4.87
N ALA A 343 14.66 -10.37 -3.82
CA ALA A 343 15.57 -11.30 -3.15
C ALA A 343 15.75 -12.60 -3.95
N ALA A 344 14.75 -13.01 -4.73
CA ALA A 344 14.81 -14.26 -5.51
C ALA A 344 15.68 -14.17 -6.78
N LEU A 345 15.91 -12.97 -7.30
CA LEU A 345 16.63 -12.74 -8.56
C LEU A 345 17.62 -11.58 -8.46
N ASP A 346 18.80 -11.77 -9.03
CA ASP A 346 19.81 -10.70 -9.12
C ASP A 346 19.29 -9.49 -9.90
N ASN A 347 18.57 -9.75 -11.00
CA ASN A 347 18.01 -8.73 -11.90
C ASN A 347 16.56 -9.07 -12.28
N VAL A 348 15.72 -8.04 -12.33
CA VAL A 348 14.32 -8.11 -12.80
C VAL A 348 14.12 -7.01 -13.84
N ASP A 349 14.11 -7.37 -15.13
CA ASP A 349 13.97 -6.40 -16.21
C ASP A 349 12.53 -5.91 -16.35
N TYR A 350 11.59 -6.86 -16.24
CA TYR A 350 10.16 -6.59 -16.38
C TYR A 350 9.39 -7.27 -15.25
N VAL A 351 8.39 -6.58 -14.71
CA VAL A 351 7.32 -7.20 -13.92
C VAL A 351 6.00 -7.04 -14.66
N VAL A 352 5.35 -8.16 -14.94
CA VAL A 352 4.08 -8.24 -15.67
C VAL A 352 2.99 -8.67 -14.70
N ALA A 353 1.99 -7.83 -14.49
CA ALA A 353 0.88 -8.16 -13.61
C ALA A 353 -0.44 -7.55 -14.08
N GLY A 354 -1.51 -8.31 -13.92
CA GLY A 354 -2.85 -7.82 -14.11
C GLY A 354 -3.31 -6.97 -12.93
N SER A 355 -4.23 -6.07 -13.21
CA SER A 355 -4.83 -5.21 -12.22
C SER A 355 -6.33 -5.47 -12.11
N SER A 356 -6.85 -5.38 -10.89
CA SER A 356 -8.28 -5.27 -10.62
C SER A 356 -8.50 -4.23 -9.53
N THR A 357 -7.89 -4.42 -8.36
CA THR A 357 -7.88 -3.39 -7.31
C THR A 357 -6.74 -2.39 -7.50
N GLY A 358 -5.75 -2.63 -8.35
CA GLY A 358 -4.55 -1.79 -8.49
C GLY A 358 -3.39 -2.13 -7.55
N GLY A 359 -3.68 -2.69 -6.36
CA GLY A 359 -2.68 -2.85 -5.30
C GLY A 359 -1.45 -3.68 -5.67
N THR A 360 -1.63 -4.82 -6.35
CA THR A 360 -0.50 -5.70 -6.72
C THR A 360 0.50 -5.00 -7.62
N LEU A 361 0.01 -4.34 -8.67
CA LEU A 361 0.84 -3.62 -9.64
C LEU A 361 1.49 -2.39 -8.99
N ALA A 362 0.72 -1.60 -8.24
CA ALA A 362 1.21 -0.39 -7.59
C ALA A 362 2.28 -0.70 -6.53
N GLY A 363 2.02 -1.62 -5.59
CA GLY A 363 2.95 -1.95 -4.51
C GLY A 363 4.20 -2.66 -5.00
N THR A 364 4.02 -3.74 -5.76
CA THR A 364 5.16 -4.54 -6.28
C THR A 364 5.98 -3.73 -7.28
N GLY A 365 5.30 -3.02 -8.19
CA GLY A 365 5.95 -2.22 -9.23
C GLY A 365 6.75 -1.07 -8.66
N LYS A 366 6.19 -0.34 -7.68
CA LYS A 366 6.91 0.73 -6.99
C LYS A 366 8.19 0.22 -6.32
N PHE A 367 8.09 -0.87 -5.54
CA PHE A 367 9.26 -1.45 -4.88
C PHE A 367 10.34 -1.88 -5.89
N LEU A 368 9.95 -2.57 -6.97
CA LEU A 368 10.90 -3.07 -7.96
C LEU A 368 11.54 -1.95 -8.80
N LYS A 369 10.82 -0.87 -9.09
CA LYS A 369 11.41 0.33 -9.69
C LYS A 369 12.51 0.91 -8.80
N GLU A 370 12.23 1.07 -7.51
CA GLU A 370 13.19 1.62 -6.54
C GLU A 370 14.40 0.68 -6.32
N ALA A 371 14.18 -0.63 -6.24
CA ALA A 371 15.21 -1.60 -5.87
C ALA A 371 16.01 -2.18 -7.05
N LYS A 372 15.43 -2.23 -8.25
CA LYS A 372 15.96 -3.01 -9.40
C LYS A 372 15.85 -2.29 -10.76
N ASP A 373 15.36 -1.04 -10.81
CA ASP A 373 15.13 -0.31 -12.07
C ASP A 373 14.23 -1.09 -13.07
N THR A 374 13.21 -1.75 -12.53
CA THR A 374 12.33 -2.64 -13.28
C THR A 374 11.29 -1.89 -14.12
N THR A 375 11.04 -2.36 -15.35
CA THR A 375 9.89 -1.94 -16.17
C THR A 375 8.60 -2.63 -15.71
N VAL A 376 7.56 -1.86 -15.39
CA VAL A 376 6.27 -2.35 -14.93
C VAL A 376 5.29 -2.42 -16.09
N VAL A 377 4.72 -3.60 -16.29
CA VAL A 377 3.83 -3.91 -17.41
C VAL A 377 2.47 -4.35 -16.90
N LEU A 378 1.43 -3.63 -17.31
CA LEU A 378 0.05 -4.00 -17.05
C LEU A 378 -0.39 -5.09 -18.04
N SER A 379 -0.76 -6.27 -17.55
CA SER A 379 -1.46 -7.27 -18.36
C SER A 379 -2.96 -7.20 -18.14
N ASP A 380 -3.69 -6.59 -19.07
CA ASP A 380 -5.12 -6.29 -18.91
C ASP A 380 -5.97 -7.15 -19.86
N PRO A 381 -7.10 -7.71 -19.43
CA PRO A 381 -7.94 -8.44 -20.35
C PRO A 381 -8.67 -7.47 -21.29
N VAL A 382 -8.78 -7.82 -22.57
CA VAL A 382 -9.45 -6.96 -23.56
C VAL A 382 -10.90 -6.69 -23.15
N GLY A 383 -11.31 -5.42 -23.20
CA GLY A 383 -12.60 -4.93 -22.74
C GLY A 383 -12.61 -4.32 -21.33
N SER A 384 -11.50 -4.46 -20.58
CA SER A 384 -11.26 -3.70 -19.36
C SER A 384 -10.93 -2.26 -19.71
N VAL A 385 -11.28 -1.32 -18.82
CA VAL A 385 -11.02 0.11 -19.06
C VAL A 385 -9.58 0.52 -18.75
N LEU A 386 -8.79 -0.35 -18.11
CA LEU A 386 -7.50 0.01 -17.53
C LEU A 386 -6.42 0.21 -18.60
N ALA A 387 -6.31 -0.70 -19.57
CA ALA A 387 -5.34 -0.61 -20.67
C ALA A 387 -5.45 0.72 -21.42
N ASN A 388 -6.66 1.02 -21.93
CA ASN A 388 -6.88 2.25 -22.68
C ASN A 388 -6.67 3.50 -21.80
N PHE A 389 -7.02 3.44 -20.52
CA PHE A 389 -6.78 4.53 -19.59
C PHE A 389 -5.28 4.79 -19.36
N VAL A 390 -4.44 3.75 -19.35
CA VAL A 390 -2.98 3.90 -19.30
C VAL A 390 -2.44 4.52 -20.58
N GLU A 391 -2.84 4.00 -21.74
CA GLU A 391 -2.29 4.42 -23.03
C GLU A 391 -2.75 5.82 -23.47
N THR A 392 -4.00 6.17 -23.19
CA THR A 392 -4.65 7.38 -23.74
C THR A 392 -5.16 8.35 -22.67
N GLY A 393 -5.27 7.91 -21.42
CA GLY A 393 -5.96 8.66 -20.37
C GLY A 393 -7.49 8.65 -20.48
N VAL A 394 -8.07 7.94 -21.45
CA VAL A 394 -9.52 7.89 -21.69
C VAL A 394 -10.11 6.57 -21.15
N VAL A 395 -11.27 6.65 -20.51
CA VAL A 395 -12.05 5.48 -20.09
C VAL A 395 -13.01 5.09 -21.21
N GLU A 396 -12.79 3.93 -21.81
CA GLU A 396 -13.67 3.38 -22.85
C GLU A 396 -14.82 2.53 -22.26
N PRO A 397 -15.87 2.24 -23.04
CA PRO A 397 -16.95 1.37 -22.58
C PRO A 397 -16.45 -0.02 -22.20
N TYR A 398 -16.73 -0.41 -20.96
CA TYR A 398 -16.43 -1.74 -20.45
C TYR A 398 -17.19 -2.83 -21.21
N VAL A 399 -16.48 -3.90 -21.56
CA VAL A 399 -17.05 -5.13 -22.12
C VAL A 399 -16.78 -6.26 -21.15
N LYS A 400 -17.80 -7.00 -20.69
CA LYS A 400 -17.63 -8.05 -19.67
C LYS A 400 -16.77 -9.21 -20.18
N GLN A 401 -15.72 -9.54 -19.43
CA GLN A 401 -14.86 -10.71 -19.67
C GLN A 401 -15.41 -11.99 -19.02
N ALA A 402 -14.94 -13.14 -19.51
CA ALA A 402 -15.15 -14.44 -18.89
C ALA A 402 -14.09 -14.77 -17.81
N ILE A 403 -12.90 -14.17 -17.90
CA ILE A 403 -11.85 -14.32 -16.90
C ILE A 403 -12.21 -13.51 -15.64
N GLU A 404 -12.04 -14.13 -14.47
CA GLU A 404 -12.37 -13.52 -13.18
C GLU A 404 -11.14 -12.94 -12.47
N GLY A 405 -11.34 -11.87 -11.71
CA GLY A 405 -10.35 -11.34 -10.77
C GLY A 405 -9.29 -10.41 -11.36
N VAL A 406 -9.40 -10.06 -12.64
CA VAL A 406 -8.53 -9.13 -13.38
C VAL A 406 -9.38 -8.31 -14.35
N GLY A 407 -8.97 -7.08 -14.64
CA GLY A 407 -9.75 -6.09 -15.38
C GLY A 407 -10.78 -5.38 -14.52
N LYS A 408 -11.22 -4.20 -14.97
CA LYS A 408 -12.24 -3.40 -14.27
C LYS A 408 -13.07 -2.56 -15.24
N ASP A 409 -14.26 -2.21 -14.79
CA ASP A 409 -15.24 -1.31 -15.42
C ASP A 409 -15.08 0.17 -15.00
N SER A 410 -14.12 0.44 -14.11
CA SER A 410 -13.88 1.71 -13.42
C SER A 410 -12.41 1.78 -12.99
N ILE A 411 -11.90 2.97 -12.64
CA ILE A 411 -10.53 3.14 -12.14
C ILE A 411 -10.52 3.01 -10.60
N PRO A 412 -9.88 1.99 -10.02
CA PRO A 412 -9.75 1.85 -8.57
C PRO A 412 -8.87 2.95 -7.95
N GLY A 413 -9.13 3.35 -6.69
CA GLY A 413 -8.30 4.33 -5.99
C GLY A 413 -6.84 3.89 -5.80
N ASN A 414 -6.61 2.58 -5.66
CA ASN A 414 -5.28 1.98 -5.57
C ASN A 414 -4.56 1.83 -6.93
N PHE A 415 -5.19 2.22 -8.05
CA PHE A 415 -4.59 2.13 -9.38
C PHE A 415 -3.78 3.37 -9.70
N ASP A 416 -2.47 3.26 -9.60
CA ASP A 416 -1.54 4.33 -9.99
C ASP A 416 -0.99 4.09 -11.40
N ARG A 417 -1.55 4.82 -12.37
CA ARG A 417 -1.11 4.72 -13.77
C ARG A 417 0.32 5.22 -13.99
N THR A 418 0.84 6.08 -13.10
CA THR A 418 2.17 6.70 -13.28
C THR A 418 3.30 5.70 -13.08
N LEU A 419 3.00 4.58 -12.43
CA LEU A 419 3.93 3.47 -12.22
C LEU A 419 4.00 2.51 -13.41
N ILE A 420 3.13 2.65 -14.43
CA ILE A 420 2.96 1.68 -15.51
C ILE A 420 3.69 2.18 -16.76
N ASP A 421 4.67 1.42 -17.22
CA ASP A 421 5.49 1.79 -18.38
C ASP A 421 4.90 1.23 -19.69
N GLN A 422 4.27 0.05 -19.64
CA GLN A 422 3.75 -0.64 -20.81
C GLN A 422 2.45 -1.39 -20.50
N VAL A 423 1.71 -1.71 -21.55
CA VAL A 423 0.46 -2.48 -21.48
C VAL A 423 0.52 -3.66 -22.45
N GLU A 424 0.06 -4.81 -21.99
CA GLU A 424 -0.06 -6.04 -22.78
C GLU A 424 -1.49 -6.59 -22.68
N PRO A 425 -2.38 -6.23 -23.61
CA PRO A 425 -3.76 -6.70 -23.61
C PRO A 425 -3.87 -8.19 -23.97
N ILE A 426 -4.73 -8.93 -23.28
CA ILE A 426 -4.96 -10.36 -23.51
C ILE A 426 -6.45 -10.67 -23.69
N VAL A 427 -6.81 -11.36 -24.76
CA VAL A 427 -8.18 -11.85 -24.96
C VAL A 427 -8.43 -13.13 -24.15
N ASP A 428 -9.65 -13.33 -23.67
CA ASP A 428 -10.03 -14.48 -22.83
C ASP A 428 -9.58 -15.83 -23.40
N LYS A 429 -9.77 -16.05 -24.71
CA LYS A 429 -9.37 -17.31 -25.37
C LYS A 429 -7.87 -17.57 -25.23
N LYS A 430 -7.03 -16.52 -25.32
CA LYS A 430 -5.58 -16.64 -25.15
C LYS A 430 -5.22 -16.88 -23.69
N ALA A 431 -5.91 -16.24 -22.75
CA ALA A 431 -5.70 -16.50 -21.32
C ALA A 431 -6.04 -17.96 -20.96
N VAL A 432 -7.20 -18.46 -21.39
CA VAL A 432 -7.59 -19.87 -21.18
C VAL A 432 -6.61 -20.82 -21.84
N GLN A 433 -6.25 -20.60 -23.12
CA GLN A 433 -5.24 -21.43 -23.80
C GLN A 433 -3.92 -21.46 -23.02
N THR A 434 -3.48 -20.32 -22.52
CA THR A 434 -2.25 -20.23 -21.70
C THR A 434 -2.37 -21.06 -20.42
N CYS A 435 -3.52 -21.05 -19.74
CA CYS A 435 -3.77 -21.91 -18.57
C CYS A 435 -3.61 -23.40 -18.88
N HIS A 436 -4.09 -23.85 -20.05
CA HIS A 436 -3.96 -25.24 -20.50
C HIS A 436 -2.51 -25.57 -20.92
N ASP A 437 -1.84 -24.66 -21.60
CA ASP A 437 -0.46 -24.86 -22.06
C ASP A 437 0.52 -24.97 -20.87
N VAL A 438 0.43 -24.06 -19.89
CA VAL A 438 1.32 -24.14 -18.71
C VAL A 438 1.00 -25.32 -17.81
N LEU A 439 -0.26 -25.76 -17.73
CA LEU A 439 -0.60 -27.02 -17.07
C LEU A 439 0.05 -28.20 -17.78
N LYS A 440 -0.04 -28.24 -19.11
CA LYS A 440 0.48 -29.35 -19.93
C LYS A 440 2.01 -29.44 -19.89
N TYR A 441 2.71 -28.32 -19.99
CA TYR A 441 4.16 -28.29 -20.20
C TYR A 441 4.95 -28.01 -18.92
N GLU A 442 4.39 -27.30 -17.94
CA GLU A 442 5.06 -26.96 -16.67
C GLU A 442 4.42 -27.64 -15.46
N GLY A 443 3.23 -28.23 -15.59
CA GLY A 443 2.46 -28.75 -14.45
C GLY A 443 1.81 -27.66 -13.60
N LEU A 444 1.80 -26.40 -14.06
CA LEU A 444 1.23 -25.27 -13.33
C LEU A 444 -0.30 -25.28 -13.44
N PHE A 445 -0.99 -25.70 -12.37
CA PHE A 445 -2.46 -25.71 -12.32
C PHE A 445 -3.02 -24.38 -11.79
N VAL A 446 -3.21 -23.42 -12.71
CA VAL A 446 -3.44 -22.01 -12.37
C VAL A 446 -4.81 -21.48 -12.81
N GLY A 447 -5.26 -20.39 -12.18
CA GLY A 447 -6.51 -19.71 -12.54
C GLY A 447 -6.41 -18.81 -13.78
N GLY A 448 -7.56 -18.30 -14.23
CA GLY A 448 -7.66 -17.51 -15.46
C GLY A 448 -6.84 -16.22 -15.45
N SER A 449 -6.75 -15.53 -14.30
CA SER A 449 -5.92 -14.34 -14.16
C SER A 449 -4.42 -14.63 -14.30
N SER A 450 -3.97 -15.83 -13.89
CA SER A 450 -2.62 -16.32 -14.17
C SER A 450 -2.40 -16.53 -15.66
N GLY A 451 -3.41 -17.00 -16.39
CA GLY A 451 -3.37 -17.11 -17.85
C GLY A 451 -3.23 -15.76 -18.56
N VAL A 452 -3.86 -14.70 -18.04
CA VAL A 452 -3.67 -13.32 -18.53
C VAL A 452 -2.22 -12.87 -18.29
N ASN A 453 -1.74 -12.99 -17.05
CA ASN A 453 -0.41 -12.59 -16.63
C ASN A 453 0.71 -13.31 -17.43
N ILE A 454 0.67 -14.65 -17.45
CA ILE A 454 1.67 -15.46 -18.16
C ILE A 454 1.55 -15.28 -19.67
N GLY A 455 0.33 -15.15 -20.20
CA GLY A 455 0.10 -14.91 -21.63
C GLY A 455 0.71 -13.59 -22.08
N ALA A 456 0.54 -12.53 -21.29
CA ALA A 456 1.16 -11.24 -21.50
C ALA A 456 2.69 -11.30 -21.36
N ALA A 457 3.22 -12.04 -20.39
CA ALA A 457 4.66 -12.23 -20.25
C ALA A 457 5.28 -12.94 -21.49
N ILE A 458 4.60 -13.94 -22.05
CA ILE A 458 5.02 -14.62 -23.29
C ILE A 458 4.92 -13.67 -24.49
N GLN A 459 3.86 -12.86 -24.56
CA GLN A 459 3.69 -11.85 -25.62
C GLN A 459 4.80 -10.79 -25.57
N LEU A 460 5.13 -10.30 -24.38
CA LEU A 460 6.24 -9.37 -24.14
C LEU A 460 7.60 -10.00 -24.46
N ALA A 461 7.81 -11.26 -24.07
CA ALA A 461 9.05 -11.98 -24.36
C ALA A 461 9.41 -12.01 -25.85
N ASN A 462 8.40 -12.01 -26.72
CA ASN A 462 8.57 -11.98 -28.17
C ASN A 462 8.82 -10.58 -28.76
N LYS A 463 8.68 -9.52 -27.95
CA LYS A 463 8.90 -8.12 -28.34
C LYS A 463 10.23 -7.56 -27.81
N VAL A 464 10.75 -8.11 -26.71
CA VAL A 464 11.96 -7.59 -26.05
C VAL A 464 13.24 -8.07 -26.75
N PRO A 465 14.18 -7.17 -27.08
CA PRO A 465 15.46 -7.55 -27.67
C PRO A 465 16.38 -8.23 -26.64
N PRO A 466 17.39 -8.99 -27.09
CA PRO A 466 18.45 -9.48 -26.21
C PRO A 466 19.16 -8.32 -25.49
N ARG A 467 19.59 -8.57 -24.25
CA ARG A 467 20.40 -7.58 -23.52
C ARG A 467 21.75 -7.37 -24.19
N ALA A 468 22.23 -6.13 -24.16
CA ALA A 468 23.54 -5.77 -24.71
C ALA A 468 24.71 -6.43 -23.98
N ASP A 469 24.54 -6.75 -22.69
CA ASP A 469 25.55 -7.43 -21.87
C ASP A 469 25.56 -8.97 -22.05
N GLY A 470 24.74 -9.50 -22.94
CA GLY A 470 24.64 -10.94 -23.23
C GLY A 470 23.93 -11.78 -22.16
N LYS A 471 23.43 -11.16 -21.07
CA LYS A 471 22.63 -11.85 -20.06
C LYS A 471 21.20 -12.11 -20.57
N LYS A 472 20.48 -13.01 -19.90
CA LYS A 472 19.06 -13.24 -20.16
C LYS A 472 18.25 -12.03 -19.69
N VAL A 473 17.19 -11.69 -20.44
CA VAL A 473 16.12 -10.80 -19.96
C VAL A 473 15.27 -11.59 -18.98
N ASN A 474 15.08 -11.11 -17.75
CA ASN A 474 14.23 -11.70 -16.73
C ASN A 474 12.88 -10.98 -16.67
N ILE A 475 11.83 -11.66 -17.09
CA ILE A 475 10.44 -11.22 -16.94
C ILE A 475 9.85 -11.96 -15.73
N VAL A 476 9.41 -11.23 -14.71
CA VAL A 476 8.68 -11.77 -13.58
C VAL A 476 7.19 -11.54 -13.79
N THR A 477 6.37 -12.54 -13.51
CA THR A 477 4.91 -12.44 -13.48
C THR A 477 4.35 -13.23 -12.31
N MET A 478 3.03 -13.15 -12.06
CA MET A 478 2.39 -13.86 -10.95
C MET A 478 1.34 -14.83 -11.47
N ALA A 479 1.16 -15.93 -10.74
CA ALA A 479 -0.01 -16.80 -10.82
C ALA A 479 -0.91 -16.52 -9.59
N PRO A 480 -1.88 -15.58 -9.69
CA PRO A 480 -2.57 -15.05 -8.52
C PRO A 480 -3.43 -16.08 -7.77
N ASP A 481 -3.91 -17.13 -8.45
CA ASP A 481 -4.68 -18.21 -7.84
C ASP A 481 -4.63 -19.52 -8.64
N GLY A 482 -5.11 -20.59 -7.99
CA GLY A 482 -5.03 -21.96 -8.50
C GLY A 482 -6.21 -22.36 -9.40
N GLY A 483 -5.95 -23.26 -10.35
CA GLY A 483 -6.92 -23.73 -11.34
C GLY A 483 -8.09 -24.52 -10.73
N PHE A 484 -7.90 -25.11 -9.55
CA PHE A 484 -8.93 -25.86 -8.83
C PHE A 484 -10.17 -25.02 -8.48
N LYS A 485 -10.05 -23.68 -8.45
CA LYS A 485 -11.18 -22.76 -8.23
C LYS A 485 -12.10 -22.59 -9.45
N TYR A 486 -11.71 -23.18 -10.59
CA TYR A 486 -12.30 -22.96 -11.90
C TYR A 486 -12.60 -24.28 -12.65
N LEU A 487 -12.75 -25.40 -11.92
CA LEU A 487 -13.05 -26.71 -12.50
C LEU A 487 -14.36 -26.72 -13.27
N SER A 488 -15.38 -26.00 -12.79
CA SER A 488 -16.65 -25.79 -13.49
C SER A 488 -16.59 -24.78 -14.66
N LYS A 489 -15.44 -24.13 -14.90
CA LYS A 489 -15.25 -23.06 -15.89
C LYS A 489 -14.13 -23.37 -16.89
N TYR A 490 -12.95 -22.74 -16.74
CA TYR A 490 -11.85 -22.79 -17.72
C TYR A 490 -11.33 -24.21 -17.99
N TYR A 491 -11.56 -25.13 -17.05
CA TYR A 491 -11.19 -26.54 -17.13
C TYR A 491 -12.38 -27.48 -17.41
N SER A 492 -13.58 -26.94 -17.64
CA SER A 492 -14.78 -27.69 -18.02
C SER A 492 -14.95 -27.68 -19.54
N PRO A 493 -14.89 -28.84 -20.22
CA PRO A 493 -15.15 -28.92 -21.66
C PRO A 493 -16.53 -28.37 -22.05
N GLN A 494 -17.53 -28.54 -21.19
CA GLN A 494 -18.88 -28.00 -21.41
C GLN A 494 -18.86 -26.47 -21.42
N TRP A 495 -18.24 -25.86 -20.41
CA TRP A 495 -18.18 -24.41 -20.29
C TRP A 495 -17.38 -23.79 -21.45
N LEU A 496 -16.28 -24.42 -21.87
CA LEU A 496 -15.50 -23.99 -23.02
C LEU A 496 -16.33 -23.99 -24.30
N ALA A 497 -17.10 -25.05 -24.55
CA ALA A 497 -18.00 -25.14 -25.69
C ALA A 497 -19.10 -24.07 -25.65
N GLU A 498 -19.72 -23.83 -24.47
CA GLU A 498 -20.73 -22.77 -24.27
C GLU A 498 -20.17 -21.36 -24.52
N LYS A 499 -18.88 -21.15 -24.25
CA LYS A 499 -18.18 -19.88 -24.46
C LYS A 499 -17.50 -19.76 -25.83
N GLY A 500 -17.57 -20.80 -26.67
CA GLY A 500 -16.91 -20.83 -27.99
C GLY A 500 -15.39 -20.76 -27.93
N MET A 501 -14.79 -21.28 -26.85
CA MET A 501 -13.34 -21.24 -26.61
C MET A 501 -12.61 -22.44 -27.18
#